data_AF-A0A7S2ZFE2-F1
#
_entry.id   AF-A0A7S2ZFE2-F1
#
_cell.length_a   1.000
_cell.length_b   1.000
_cell.length_c   1.000
_cell.angle_alpha   90.00
_cell.angle_beta   90.00
_cell.angle_gamma   90.00
#
_symmetry.space_group_name_H-M   'P 1'
#
loop_
_entity.id
_entity.type
_entity.pdbx_description
1 polymer ?
#
loop_
_entity_poly.entity_id
_entity_poly.type
_entity_poly.pdbx_seq_one_letter_code
_entity_poly.pdbx_strand_id
1 'polypeptide(L)'
;MLACKYLEDLKFSLHHFAVIGGVTARELQELEVDMLMRLEFSLAVAPDELNAYRRRLADEFLPLDCENFDLPGKCVSLPMKSNPQEEFRALQPLLPPHRV
;
A
#
# COMPACT_ATOMS: atom_id res chain seq x y z
N MET A 1 2.85 -1.76 2.37
CA MET A 1 4.07 -2.58 2.26
C MET A 1 4.10 -3.76 3.24
N LEU A 2 4.10 -3.55 4.56
CA LEU A 2 4.24 -4.65 5.54
C LEU A 2 3.21 -5.78 5.35
N ALA A 3 1.94 -5.41 5.15
CA ALA A 3 0.89 -6.39 4.83
C ALA A 3 1.20 -7.19 3.56
N CYS A 4 1.65 -6.54 2.47
CA CYS A 4 2.07 -7.23 1.24
C CYS A 4 3.24 -8.18 1.50
N LYS A 5 4.26 -7.74 2.27
CA LYS A 5 5.39 -8.61 2.66
C LYS A 5 4.97 -9.82 3.48
N TYR A 6 3.88 -9.73 4.24
CA TYR A 6 3.35 -10.80 5.07
C TYR A 6 2.39 -11.74 4.31
N LEU A 7 1.48 -11.18 3.51
CA LEU A 7 0.35 -11.91 2.89
C LEU A 7 0.59 -12.36 1.45
N GLU A 8 1.40 -11.63 0.67
CA GLU A 8 1.57 -11.91 -0.76
C GLU A 8 2.76 -12.84 -1.01
N ASP A 9 2.59 -13.77 -1.94
CA ASP A 9 3.66 -14.69 -2.38
C ASP A 9 4.74 -13.95 -3.19
N LEU A 10 4.32 -12.99 -4.01
CA LEU A 10 5.20 -12.15 -4.81
C LEU A 10 5.42 -10.82 -4.10
N LYS A 11 6.68 -10.43 -3.92
CA LYS A 11 7.05 -9.26 -3.13
C LYS A 11 7.92 -8.32 -3.94
N PHE A 12 7.56 -7.04 -3.93
CA PHE A 12 8.45 -6.00 -4.42
C PHE A 12 9.57 -5.70 -3.43
N SER A 13 10.68 -5.18 -3.95
CA SER A 13 11.80 -4.75 -3.11
C SER A 13 11.43 -3.53 -2.26
N LEU A 14 12.11 -3.36 -1.12
CA LEU A 14 11.95 -2.19 -0.27
C LEU A 14 12.21 -0.89 -1.04
N HIS A 15 13.23 -0.89 -1.90
CA HIS A 15 13.57 0.24 -2.76
C HIS A 15 12.42 0.60 -3.72
N HIS A 16 11.73 -0.41 -4.26
CA HIS A 16 10.57 -0.18 -5.13
C HIS A 16 9.44 0.55 -4.36
N PHE A 17 9.12 0.10 -3.15
CA PHE A 17 8.14 0.78 -2.30
C PHE A 17 8.59 2.20 -1.91
N ALA A 18 9.89 2.41 -1.67
CA ALA A 18 10.44 3.71 -1.29
C ALA A 18 10.28 4.72 -2.44
N VAL A 19 10.60 4.30 -3.66
CA VAL A 19 10.48 5.12 -4.86
C VAL A 19 9.04 5.53 -5.14
N ILE A 20 8.08 4.60 -5.07
CA ILE A 20 6.64 4.91 -5.23
C ILE A 20 6.13 5.79 -4.08
N GLY A 21 6.61 5.54 -2.86
CA GLY A 21 6.24 6.31 -1.68
C GLY A 21 6.88 7.70 -1.60
N GLY A 22 7.79 8.05 -2.52
CA GLY A 22 8.49 9.33 -2.51
C GLY A 22 9.41 9.54 -1.30
N VAL A 23 9.87 8.45 -0.68
CA VAL A 23 10.75 8.44 0.50
C VAL A 23 12.07 7.75 0.17
N THR A 24 13.11 8.02 0.96
CA THR A 24 14.36 7.27 0.80
C THR A 24 14.20 5.83 1.27
N ALA A 25 15.00 4.92 0.71
CA ALA A 25 15.00 3.52 1.15
C ALA A 25 15.35 3.38 2.64
N ARG A 26 16.19 4.27 3.18
CA ARG A 26 16.58 4.27 4.60
C ARG A 26 15.40 4.67 5.49
N GLU A 27 14.69 5.75 5.16
CA GLU A 27 13.50 6.16 5.91
C GLU A 27 12.43 5.07 5.89
N LEU A 28 12.20 4.43 4.74
CA LEU A 28 11.22 3.35 4.65
C LEU A 28 11.66 2.12 5.45
N GLN A 29 12.95 1.82 5.50
CA GLN A 29 13.50 0.74 6.33
C GLN A 29 13.30 1.03 7.82
N GLU A 30 13.62 2.25 8.26
CA GLU A 30 13.45 2.68 9.65
C GLU A 30 11.97 2.60 10.06
N LEU A 31 11.07 3.07 9.20
CA LEU A 31 9.62 3.01 9.44
C LEU A 31 9.09 1.57 9.46
N GLU A 32 9.64 0.68 8.63
CA GLU A 32 9.29 -0.73 8.63
C GLU A 32 9.62 -1.38 9.98
N VAL A 33 10.83 -1.15 10.48
CA VAL A 33 11.28 -1.70 11.77
C VAL A 33 10.47 -1.11 12.91
N ASP A 34 10.25 0.22 12.94
CA ASP A 34 9.45 0.87 13.99
C ASP A 34 8.03 0.32 14.04
N MET A 35 7.38 0.15 12.88
CA MET A 35 6.03 -0.41 12.81
C MET A 35 5.97 -1.87 13.27
N LEU A 36 6.94 -2.71 12.88
CA LEU A 36 7.01 -4.10 13.34
C LEU A 36 7.17 -4.20 14.86
N MET A 37 8.01 -3.33 15.44
CA MET A 37 8.20 -3.26 16.89
C MET A 37 6.92 -2.84 17.61
N ARG A 38 6.20 -1.83 17.10
CA ARG A 38 4.93 -1.37 17.68
C ARG A 38 3.80 -2.40 17.58
N LEU A 39 3.83 -3.23 16.54
CA LEU A 39 2.88 -4.33 16.36
C LEU A 39 3.29 -5.59 17.12
N GLU A 40 4.44 -5.60 17.80
CA GLU A 40 5.00 -6.80 18.44
C GLU A 40 5.09 -7.99 17.47
N PHE A 41 5.36 -7.70 16.18
CA PHE A 41 5.34 -8.67 15.08
C PHE A 41 4.00 -9.42 14.89
N SER A 42 2.91 -8.96 15.51
CA SER A 42 1.55 -9.47 15.30
C SER A 42 0.94 -8.88 14.04
N LEU A 43 1.15 -9.56 12.91
CA LEU A 43 0.65 -9.16 11.58
C LEU A 43 -0.58 -9.96 11.12
N ALA A 44 -0.91 -11.04 11.82
CA ALA A 44 -2.08 -11.85 11.51
C ALA A 44 -3.34 -11.09 11.92
N VAL A 45 -4.34 -11.08 11.04
CA VAL A 45 -5.65 -10.46 11.29
C VAL A 45 -6.71 -11.54 11.13
N ALA A 46 -7.52 -11.75 12.16
CA ALA A 46 -8.60 -12.72 12.08
C ALA A 46 -9.71 -12.20 11.14
N PRO A 47 -10.45 -13.07 10.43
CA PRO A 47 -11.55 -12.64 9.57
C PRO A 47 -12.60 -11.78 10.32
N ASP A 48 -12.88 -12.12 11.58
CA ASP A 48 -13.83 -11.37 12.41
C ASP A 48 -13.34 -9.98 12.77
N GLU A 49 -12.04 -9.81 13.04
CA GLU A 49 -11.41 -8.52 13.30
C GLU A 49 -11.46 -7.61 12.05
N LEU A 50 -11.16 -8.18 10.88
CA LEU A 50 -11.27 -7.48 9.61
C LEU A 50 -12.72 -7.04 9.33
N ASN A 51 -13.70 -7.91 9.59
CA ASN A 51 -15.11 -7.59 9.41
C ASN A 51 -15.57 -6.49 10.38
N ALA A 52 -15.14 -6.54 11.65
CA ALA A 52 -15.41 -5.49 12.62
C ALA A 52 -14.77 -4.15 12.23
N TYR A 53 -13.54 -4.17 11.70
CA TYR A 53 -12.87 -2.98 11.19
C TYR A 53 -13.62 -2.38 9.98
N ARG A 54 -14.07 -3.19 9.03
CA ARG A 54 -14.86 -2.73 7.87
C ARG A 54 -16.16 -2.05 8.27
N ARG A 55 -16.88 -2.60 9.26
CA ARG A 55 -18.10 -1.97 9.79
C ARG A 55 -17.80 -0.61 10.41
N ARG A 56 -16.77 -0.53 11.27
CA ARG A 56 -16.34 0.74 11.87
C ARG A 56 -15.97 1.79 10.83
N LEU A 57 -15.25 1.40 9.78
CA LEU A 57 -14.95 2.31 8.67
C LEU A 57 -16.22 2.79 7.95
N ALA A 58 -17.20 1.91 7.70
CA ALA A 58 -18.46 2.30 7.09
C ALA A 58 -19.29 3.25 7.97
N ASP A 59 -19.17 3.14 9.29
CA ASP A 59 -19.85 4.01 10.25
C ASP A 59 -19.15 5.38 10.38
N GLU A 60 -17.81 5.41 10.31
CA GLU A 60 -17.01 6.65 10.41
C GLU A 60 -17.02 7.46 9.10
N PHE A 61 -16.99 6.76 7.96
CA PHE A 61 -17.17 7.34 6.64
C PHE A 61 -18.61 7.07 6.19
N LEU A 62 -19.55 7.91 6.65
CA LEU A 62 -20.86 8.07 5.99
C LEU A 62 -20.66 8.12 4.47
N PRO A 63 -21.63 7.68 3.64
CA PRO A 63 -21.47 7.72 2.19
C PRO A 63 -21.09 9.15 1.81
N LEU A 64 -19.83 9.35 1.45
CA LEU A 64 -19.43 10.49 0.66
C LEU A 64 -20.29 10.31 -0.58
N ASP A 65 -21.33 11.14 -0.73
CA ASP A 65 -22.09 11.22 -1.97
C ASP A 65 -21.04 11.34 -3.07
N CYS A 66 -20.90 10.26 -3.84
CA CYS A 66 -19.95 10.14 -4.92
C CYS A 66 -20.47 10.92 -6.12
N GLU A 67 -20.81 12.18 -5.89
CA GLU A 67 -21.25 13.15 -6.88
C GLU A 67 -20.32 14.35 -6.71
N ASN A 68 -19.33 14.47 -7.62
CA ASN A 68 -18.46 15.64 -7.84
C ASN A 68 -17.12 15.70 -7.08
N PHE A 69 -16.37 14.59 -7.03
CA PHE A 69 -14.91 14.72 -7.15
C PHE A 69 -14.52 14.46 -8.61
N ASP A 70 -14.28 15.54 -9.35
CA ASP A 70 -13.43 15.54 -10.55
C ASP A 70 -11.97 15.26 -10.11
N LEU A 71 -11.73 14.10 -9.48
CA LEU A 71 -10.41 13.51 -9.43
C LEU A 71 -10.21 12.79 -10.77
N PRO A 72 -9.12 13.04 -11.50
CA PRO A 72 -8.77 12.26 -12.68
C PRO A 72 -8.33 10.87 -12.20
N GLY A 73 -9.30 10.00 -11.95
CA GLY A 73 -9.05 8.69 -11.36
C GLY A 73 -10.33 8.12 -10.79
N LYS A 74 -11.05 7.35 -11.63
CA LYS A 74 -11.94 6.29 -11.15
C LYS A 74 -11.30 5.62 -9.95
N CYS A 75 -12.09 5.34 -8.91
CA CYS A 75 -11.69 4.41 -7.85
C CYS A 75 -11.05 3.20 -8.55
N VAL A 76 -9.73 3.11 -8.51
CA VAL A 76 -9.03 1.99 -9.13
C VAL A 76 -9.28 0.86 -8.16
N SER A 77 -10.37 0.12 -8.38
CA SER A 77 -10.35 -1.30 -8.07
C SER A 77 -9.21 -1.84 -8.92
N LEU A 78 -7.98 -1.86 -8.36
CA LEU A 78 -6.83 -2.45 -9.03
C LEU A 78 -7.26 -3.87 -9.35
N PRO A 79 -7.45 -4.23 -10.63
CA PRO A 79 -7.64 -5.63 -10.95
C PRO A 79 -6.38 -6.34 -10.47
N MET A 80 -6.51 -7.29 -9.54
CA MET A 80 -5.39 -8.12 -9.05
C MET A 80 -4.88 -9.10 -10.15
N LYS A 81 -4.69 -8.63 -11.39
CA LYS A 81 -4.43 -9.49 -12.56
C LYS A 81 -3.32 -9.02 -13.50
N SER A 82 -2.55 -7.99 -13.16
CA SER A 82 -1.32 -7.66 -13.89
C SER A 82 -0.12 -8.15 -13.09
N ASN A 83 0.85 -8.75 -13.77
CA ASN A 83 2.12 -9.11 -13.18
C ASN A 83 2.74 -7.85 -12.54
N PRO A 84 2.95 -7.83 -11.21
CA PRO A 84 3.39 -6.62 -10.52
C PRO A 84 4.71 -6.08 -11.07
N GLN A 85 5.59 -6.96 -11.59
CA GLN A 85 6.85 -6.56 -12.21
C GLN A 85 6.68 -5.80 -13.54
N GLU A 86 5.63 -6.09 -14.30
CA GLU A 86 5.35 -5.41 -15.58
C GLU A 86 4.83 -4.00 -15.35
N GLU A 87 3.99 -3.79 -14.33
CA GLU A 87 3.52 -2.46 -13.94
C GLU A 87 4.68 -1.58 -13.48
N PHE A 88 5.64 -2.13 -12.74
CA PHE A 88 6.84 -1.36 -12.36
C PHE A 88 7.67 -0.94 -13.57
N ARG A 89 7.84 -1.84 -14.54
CA ARG A 89 8.58 -1.53 -15.78
C ARG A 89 7.91 -0.41 -16.56
N ALA A 90 6.58 -0.33 -16.52
CA ALA A 90 5.81 0.75 -17.12
C ALA A 90 5.91 2.07 -16.35
N LEU A 91 6.10 2.04 -15.02
CA LEU A 91 6.26 3.23 -14.18
C LEU A 91 7.70 3.74 -14.11
N GLN A 92 8.70 2.90 -14.43
CA GLN A 92 10.12 3.23 -14.44
C GLN A 92 10.51 4.53 -15.18
N PRO A 93 9.87 4.90 -16.31
CA PRO A 93 10.13 6.17 -17.01
C PRO A 93 9.64 7.42 -16.26
N LEU A 94 8.73 7.28 -15.29
CA LEU A 94 8.10 8.39 -14.55
C LEU A 94 8.83 8.70 -13.23
N LEU A 95 9.80 7.88 -12.85
CA LEU A 95 10.49 8.00 -11.57
C LEU A 95 11.66 9.00 -11.69
N PRO A 96 11.81 9.92 -10.71
CA PRO A 96 12.88 10.90 -10.73
C PRO A 96 14.25 10.21 -10.70
N PRO A 97 15.28 10.76 -11.38
CA PRO A 97 16.59 10.15 -11.43
C PRO A 97 17.18 10.02 -10.02
N HIS A 98 17.68 8.83 -9.71
CA HIS A 98 18.31 8.52 -8.43
C HIS A 98 19.43 9.51 -8.12
N ARG A 99 19.28 10.31 -7.06
CA ARG A 99 20.43 10.96 -6.40
C ARG A 99 21.10 9.89 -5.55
N VAL A 100 22.26 9.44 -6.03
CA VAL A 100 23.23 8.60 -5.31
C VAL A 100 23.81 9.39 -4.14
#